data_AF-A0A419EEP2-F1
#
_entry.id   AF-A0A419EEP2-F1
#
_cell.length_a   1.000
_cell.length_b   1.000
_cell.length_c   1.000
_cell.angle_alpha   90.00
_cell.angle_beta   90.00
_cell.angle_gamma   90.00
#
_symmetry.space_group_name_H-M   'P 1'
#
loop_
_entity.id
_entity.type
_entity.pdbx_description
1 polymer ?
#
loop_
_entity_poly.entity_id
_entity_poly.type
_entity_poly.pdbx_seq_one_letter_code
_entity_poly.pdbx_strand_id
1 'polypeptide(L)'
;MKTFYFGILVILLLTGCAAHVHQMVKEGEAPFVGGELVHDRGKDNRLVLEAPNRRYESHGFTVERQRNLAELRKRYYGVNPKHWDRIFSGLDTDHVTHSVETIAKSADGQEVSCRLIWKSGAKPSGVCTDQAGTAFPVRFE
;
A
#
# COMPACT_ATOMS: atom_id res chain seq x y z
N MET A 1 21.68 -50.17 -21.21
CA MET A 1 20.81 -49.34 -22.06
C MET A 1 20.76 -47.95 -21.45
N LYS A 2 21.15 -46.91 -22.19
CA LYS A 2 21.19 -45.51 -21.73
C LYS A 2 19.82 -44.87 -21.94
N THR A 3 19.16 -44.47 -20.86
CA THR A 3 17.97 -43.61 -20.90
C THR A 3 18.37 -42.18 -20.51
N PHE A 4 18.46 -41.31 -21.51
CA PHE A 4 18.20 -39.88 -21.34
C PHE A 4 16.68 -39.68 -21.42
N TYR A 5 16.09 -38.75 -20.69
CA TYR A 5 15.04 -37.85 -21.20
C TYR A 5 14.72 -36.74 -20.17
N PHE A 6 15.09 -35.52 -20.56
CA PHE A 6 14.38 -34.24 -20.38
C PHE A 6 13.95 -33.80 -18.97
N GLY A 7 14.78 -32.92 -18.38
CA GLY A 7 14.34 -31.95 -17.39
C GLY A 7 13.41 -30.91 -18.03
N ILE A 8 12.19 -30.80 -17.54
CA ILE A 8 11.26 -29.72 -17.86
C ILE A 8 11.56 -28.56 -16.91
N LEU A 9 12.29 -27.56 -17.39
CA LEU A 9 12.41 -26.27 -16.72
C LEU A 9 11.15 -25.46 -17.03
N VAL A 10 10.18 -25.46 -16.11
CA VAL A 10 9.00 -24.59 -16.18
C VAL A 10 9.44 -23.17 -15.84
N ILE A 11 9.62 -22.33 -16.86
CA ILE A 11 9.83 -20.89 -16.67
C ILE A 11 8.44 -20.26 -16.56
N LEU A 12 7.98 -20.02 -15.33
CA LEU A 12 6.80 -19.20 -15.05
C LEU A 12 7.12 -17.74 -15.41
N LEU A 13 6.73 -17.32 -16.61
CA LEU A 13 6.69 -15.92 -17.03
C LEU A 13 5.51 -15.23 -16.34
N LEU A 14 5.67 -14.92 -15.04
CA LEU A 14 4.77 -14.01 -14.33
C LEU A 14 5.09 -12.59 -14.78
N THR A 15 4.42 -12.12 -15.83
CA THR A 15 4.30 -10.69 -16.13
C THR A 15 3.28 -10.04 -15.17
N GLY A 16 3.51 -10.22 -13.86
CA GLY A 16 2.82 -9.44 -12.84
C GLY A 16 3.48 -8.07 -12.76
N CYS A 17 2.70 -6.99 -12.80
CA CYS A 17 3.21 -5.68 -12.42
C CYS A 17 3.86 -5.81 -11.04
N ALA A 18 5.15 -5.48 -10.93
CA ALA A 18 5.88 -5.63 -9.67
C ALA A 18 5.12 -4.88 -8.55
N ALA A 19 4.83 -5.58 -7.46
CA ALA A 19 4.21 -4.97 -6.29
C ALA A 19 5.11 -3.85 -5.75
N HIS A 20 4.50 -2.76 -5.29
CA HIS A 20 5.23 -1.71 -4.61
C HIS A 20 5.50 -2.16 -3.19
N VAL A 21 6.77 -2.18 -2.82
CA VAL A 21 7.22 -2.52 -1.46
C VAL A 21 7.80 -1.27 -0.83
N HIS A 22 7.34 -0.95 0.37
CA HIS A 22 7.86 0.16 1.17
C HIS A 22 8.31 -0.32 2.54
N GLN A 23 9.45 0.16 3.00
CA GLN A 23 9.99 -0.18 4.32
C GLN A 23 9.61 0.89 5.32
N MET A 24 9.18 0.49 6.51
CA MET A 24 8.81 1.44 7.56
C MET A 24 10.07 2.13 8.10
N VAL A 25 9.99 3.45 8.28
CA VAL A 25 11.02 4.22 8.97
C VAL A 25 10.61 4.36 10.43
N LYS A 26 11.52 4.02 11.33
CA LYS A 26 11.32 4.27 12.75
C LYS A 26 11.28 5.78 12.99
N GLU A 27 10.17 6.25 13.56
CA GLU A 27 9.95 7.66 13.85
C GLU A 27 9.32 7.83 15.24
N GLY A 28 9.83 8.79 16.01
CA GLY A 28 9.33 9.09 17.35
C GLY A 28 9.43 7.92 18.34
N GLU A 29 8.45 7.84 19.23
CA GLU A 29 8.37 6.86 20.31
C GLU A 29 7.41 5.70 19.99
N ALA A 30 7.02 5.54 18.73
CA ALA A 30 6.17 4.43 18.31
C ALA A 30 6.83 3.09 18.71
N PRO A 31 6.05 2.08 19.17
CA PRO A 31 6.58 0.80 19.61
C PRO A 31 7.12 -0.04 18.45
N PHE A 32 6.90 0.39 17.21
CA PHE A 32 7.33 -0.31 16.02
C PHE A 32 8.78 0.04 15.67
N VAL A 33 9.64 -0.97 15.65
CA VAL A 33 11.06 -0.88 15.28
C VAL A 33 11.30 -1.04 13.77
N GLY A 34 10.33 -1.60 13.06
CA GLY A 34 10.37 -1.88 11.63
C GLY A 34 9.00 -2.27 11.09
N GLY A 35 8.93 -2.50 9.79
CA GLY A 35 7.69 -2.86 9.11
C GLY A 35 7.81 -2.79 7.60
N GLU A 36 6.80 -3.32 6.93
CA GLU A 36 6.73 -3.36 5.47
C GLU A 36 5.29 -3.14 5.02
N LEU A 37 5.12 -2.31 3.99
CA LEU A 37 3.88 -2.21 3.25
C LEU A 37 4.11 -2.67 1.81
N VAL A 38 3.48 -3.78 1.43
CA VAL A 38 3.39 -4.27 0.06
C VAL A 38 2.02 -3.93 -0.48
N HIS A 39 1.97 -3.24 -1.62
CA HIS A 39 0.71 -2.94 -2.29
C HIS A 39 0.78 -3.01 -3.80
N ASP A 40 -0.28 -3.54 -4.40
CA ASP A 40 -0.50 -3.58 -5.84
C ASP A 40 -1.98 -3.31 -6.22
N ARG A 41 -2.83 -4.33 -6.12
CA ARG A 41 -4.24 -4.47 -6.52
C ARG A 41 -4.96 -5.56 -5.72
N GLY A 42 -4.61 -5.75 -4.45
CA GLY A 42 -5.53 -6.35 -3.47
C GLY A 42 -5.02 -7.64 -2.85
N LYS A 43 -5.05 -8.76 -3.59
CA LYS A 43 -4.89 -10.10 -3.00
C LYS A 43 -3.53 -10.32 -2.34
N ASP A 44 -2.50 -9.72 -2.89
CA ASP A 44 -1.11 -9.83 -2.41
C ASP A 44 -0.70 -8.62 -1.55
N ASN A 45 -1.64 -7.71 -1.26
CA ASN A 45 -1.38 -6.59 -0.37
C ASN A 45 -1.07 -7.10 1.04
N ARG A 46 -0.01 -6.56 1.63
CA ARG A 46 0.48 -6.97 2.94
C ARG A 46 0.96 -5.77 3.74
N LEU A 47 0.62 -5.76 5.02
CA LEU A 47 1.15 -4.83 6.00
C LEU A 47 1.77 -5.65 7.12
N VAL A 48 3.01 -5.31 7.45
CA VAL A 48 3.79 -5.88 8.53
C VAL A 48 4.24 -4.76 9.45
N LEU A 49 4.06 -4.94 10.75
CA LEU A 49 4.60 -4.07 11.78
C LEU A 49 5.37 -4.91 12.79
N GLU A 50 6.61 -4.50 13.09
CA GLU A 50 7.50 -5.21 14.00
C GLU A 50 7.71 -4.36 15.26
N ALA A 51 7.34 -4.91 16.41
CA ALA A 51 7.70 -4.41 17.73
C ALA A 51 8.70 -5.40 18.38
N PRO A 52 9.46 -5.01 19.43
CA PRO A 52 10.57 -5.82 19.96
C PRO A 52 10.26 -7.30 20.22
N ASN A 53 9.04 -7.61 20.65
CA ASN A 53 8.61 -8.99 20.98
C ASN A 53 7.32 -9.41 20.24
N ARG A 54 6.90 -8.66 19.23
CA ARG A 54 5.62 -8.92 18.56
C ARG A 54 5.65 -8.46 17.11
N ARG A 55 5.07 -9.28 16.26
CA ARG A 55 4.85 -8.98 14.85
C ARG A 55 3.36 -8.97 14.56
N TYR A 56 2.90 -7.93 13.89
CA TYR A 56 1.51 -7.79 13.44
C TYR A 56 1.48 -7.88 11.92
N GLU A 57 0.51 -8.62 11.39
CA GLU A 57 0.33 -8.79 9.96
C GLU A 57 -1.11 -8.57 9.51
N SER A 58 -1.26 -7.96 8.34
CA SER A 58 -2.51 -7.85 7.62
C SER A 58 -2.31 -8.21 6.16
N HIS A 59 -3.26 -8.91 5.57
CA HIS A 59 -3.18 -9.43 4.20
C HIS A 59 -4.49 -9.16 3.45
N GLY A 60 -4.39 -9.01 2.13
CA GLY A 60 -5.57 -8.99 1.24
C GLY A 60 -6.44 -7.74 1.36
N PHE A 61 -5.94 -6.64 1.97
CA PHE A 61 -6.69 -5.39 2.08
C PHE A 61 -6.79 -4.66 0.74
N THR A 62 -7.77 -3.78 0.61
CA THR A 62 -7.95 -2.96 -0.59
C THR A 62 -7.21 -1.63 -0.46
N VAL A 63 -6.57 -1.19 -1.55
CA VAL A 63 -6.04 0.18 -1.68
C VAL A 63 -7.09 1.00 -2.41
N GLU A 64 -7.77 1.84 -1.66
CA GLU A 64 -8.78 2.76 -2.19
C GLU A 64 -8.10 3.88 -2.99
N ARG A 65 -8.74 4.30 -4.09
CA ARG A 65 -8.24 5.35 -4.98
C ARG A 65 -9.29 6.42 -5.15
N GLN A 66 -8.98 7.63 -4.70
CA GLN A 66 -9.91 8.74 -4.67
C GLN A 66 -9.41 9.92 -5.48
N ARG A 67 -10.34 10.59 -6.17
CA ARG A 67 -10.10 11.85 -6.91
C ARG A 67 -11.31 12.75 -6.77
N ASN A 68 -11.10 14.00 -6.39
CA ASN A 68 -12.19 14.98 -6.33
C ASN A 68 -12.41 15.60 -7.72
N LEU A 69 -13.18 14.90 -8.58
CA LEU A 69 -13.46 15.37 -9.94
C LEU A 69 -14.21 16.71 -9.99
N ALA A 70 -15.05 16.99 -9.00
CA ALA A 70 -15.79 18.26 -8.93
C ALA A 70 -14.84 19.45 -8.75
N GLU A 71 -13.88 19.34 -7.84
CA GLU A 71 -12.85 20.36 -7.62
C GLU A 71 -11.89 20.48 -8.82
N LEU A 72 -11.44 19.34 -9.36
CA LEU A 72 -10.55 19.33 -10.53
C LEU A 72 -11.23 19.94 -11.77
N ARG A 73 -12.54 19.70 -11.94
CA ARG A 73 -13.30 20.31 -13.04
C ARG A 73 -13.30 21.83 -12.93
N LYS A 74 -13.57 22.39 -11.75
CA LYS A 74 -13.53 23.85 -11.51
C LYS A 74 -12.17 24.44 -11.86
N ARG A 75 -11.08 23.72 -11.56
CA ARG A 75 -9.71 24.18 -11.78
C ARG A 75 -9.26 24.10 -13.24
N TYR A 76 -9.58 23.02 -13.95
CA TYR A 76 -8.95 22.72 -15.24
C TYR A 76 -9.88 22.80 -16.45
N TYR A 77 -11.19 22.60 -16.30
CA TYR A 77 -12.10 22.44 -17.45
C TYR A 77 -12.07 23.63 -18.42
N GLY A 78 -12.09 24.87 -17.90
CA GLY A 78 -12.04 26.08 -18.72
C GLY A 78 -10.64 26.67 -18.92
N VAL A 79 -9.67 26.28 -18.10
CA VAL A 79 -8.31 26.87 -18.08
C VAL A 79 -7.32 26.02 -18.89
N ASN A 80 -7.41 24.69 -18.79
CA ASN A 80 -6.58 23.75 -19.52
C ASN A 80 -7.39 22.49 -19.89
N PRO A 81 -8.23 22.58 -20.94
CA PRO A 81 -9.13 21.48 -21.34
C PRO A 81 -8.39 20.18 -21.64
N LYS A 82 -7.22 20.24 -22.28
CA LYS A 82 -6.39 19.06 -22.59
C LYS A 82 -5.92 18.34 -21.33
N HIS A 83 -5.54 19.08 -20.28
CA HIS A 83 -5.19 18.49 -19.00
C HIS A 83 -6.44 17.88 -18.34
N TRP A 84 -7.55 18.59 -18.34
CA TRP A 84 -8.82 18.06 -17.83
C TRP A 84 -9.21 16.72 -18.48
N ASP A 85 -9.11 16.59 -19.80
CA ASP A 85 -9.45 15.36 -20.52
C ASP A 85 -8.55 14.18 -20.09
N ARG A 86 -7.27 14.45 -19.78
CA ARG A 86 -6.34 13.43 -19.25
C ARG A 86 -6.71 12.99 -17.84
N ILE A 87 -7.12 13.92 -16.98
CA ILE A 87 -7.63 13.61 -15.63
C ILE A 87 -8.88 12.76 -15.73
N PHE A 88 -9.87 13.21 -16.51
CA PHE A 88 -11.16 12.56 -16.63
C PHE A 88 -11.05 11.16 -17.24
N SER A 89 -10.19 10.98 -18.24
CA SER A 89 -9.89 9.66 -18.83
C SER A 89 -9.05 8.74 -17.94
N GLY A 90 -8.48 9.23 -16.84
CA GLY A 90 -7.63 8.44 -15.95
C GLY A 90 -6.19 8.27 -16.43
N LEU A 91 -5.80 8.93 -17.51
CA LEU A 91 -4.40 8.98 -17.98
C LEU A 91 -3.52 9.83 -17.07
N ASP A 92 -4.11 10.79 -16.36
CA ASP A 92 -3.46 11.56 -15.31
C ASP A 92 -3.79 10.97 -13.93
N THR A 93 -2.76 10.50 -13.25
CA THR A 93 -2.85 9.92 -11.90
C THR A 93 -2.32 10.86 -10.81
N ASP A 94 -1.81 12.04 -11.16
CA ASP A 94 -1.15 12.95 -10.20
C ASP A 94 -2.12 13.49 -9.15
N HIS A 95 -3.42 13.47 -9.49
CA HIS A 95 -4.49 13.87 -8.60
C HIS A 95 -5.12 12.71 -7.81
N VAL A 96 -4.59 11.49 -7.93
CA VAL A 96 -5.06 10.33 -7.17
C VAL A 96 -4.47 10.37 -5.76
N THR A 97 -5.36 10.29 -4.78
CA THR A 97 -5.01 9.94 -3.41
C THR A 97 -5.33 8.47 -3.19
N HIS A 98 -4.36 7.73 -2.67
CA HIS A 98 -4.49 6.35 -2.24
C HIS A 98 -4.71 6.30 -0.75
N SER A 99 -5.52 5.36 -0.29
CA SER A 99 -5.69 5.09 1.14
C SER A 99 -5.86 3.61 1.43
N VAL A 100 -5.40 3.19 2.61
CA VAL A 100 -5.58 1.85 3.15
C VAL A 100 -6.18 1.98 4.54
N GLU A 101 -7.21 1.19 4.81
CA GLU A 101 -7.69 0.91 6.15
C GLU A 101 -7.61 -0.60 6.35
N THR A 102 -6.87 -1.05 7.37
CA THR A 102 -6.71 -2.47 7.64
C THR A 102 -6.42 -2.77 9.11
N ILE A 103 -6.66 -4.00 9.54
CA ILE A 103 -6.33 -4.48 10.89
C ILE A 103 -5.19 -5.48 10.76
N ALA A 104 -4.06 -5.18 11.40
CA ALA A 104 -2.92 -6.08 11.53
C ALA A 104 -3.03 -6.86 12.84
N LYS A 105 -2.87 -8.18 12.77
CA LYS A 105 -3.01 -9.09 13.91
C LYS A 105 -1.70 -9.80 14.21
N SER A 106 -1.39 -9.99 15.48
CA SER A 106 -0.26 -10.80 15.91
C SER A 106 -0.64 -12.26 16.14
N ALA A 107 0.36 -13.12 16.35
CA ALA A 107 0.15 -14.54 16.65
C ALA A 107 -0.61 -14.77 17.98
N ASP A 108 -0.48 -13.87 18.95
CA ASP A 108 -1.22 -13.88 20.23
C ASP A 108 -2.60 -13.20 20.13
N GLY A 109 -3.04 -12.81 18.92
CA GLY A 109 -4.37 -12.25 18.66
C GLY A 109 -4.52 -10.77 19.02
N GLN A 110 -3.44 -10.07 19.34
CA GLN A 110 -3.45 -8.62 19.53
C GLN A 110 -3.62 -7.92 18.18
N GLU A 111 -4.38 -6.84 18.18
CA GLU A 111 -4.77 -6.14 16.96
C GLU A 111 -4.31 -4.68 16.98
N VAL A 112 -3.95 -4.20 15.79
CA VAL A 112 -3.66 -2.79 15.53
C VAL A 112 -4.40 -2.38 14.27
N SER A 113 -5.25 -1.36 14.38
CA SER A 113 -5.98 -0.79 13.25
C SER A 113 -5.14 0.32 12.60
N CYS A 114 -4.88 0.23 11.31
CA CYS A 114 -4.03 1.16 10.58
C CYS A 114 -4.79 1.87 9.48
N ARG A 115 -4.61 3.20 9.41
CA ARG A 115 -5.06 4.06 8.32
C ARG A 115 -3.85 4.73 7.68
N LEU A 116 -3.59 4.44 6.41
CA LEU A 116 -2.49 4.98 5.63
C LEU A 116 -3.03 5.79 4.44
N ILE A 117 -2.31 6.84 4.04
CA ILE A 117 -2.66 7.72 2.93
C ILE A 117 -1.41 8.17 2.16
N TRP A 118 -1.51 8.28 0.84
CA TRP A 118 -0.46 8.88 0.02
C TRP A 118 -1.02 9.39 -1.31
N LYS A 119 -0.36 10.39 -1.89
CA LYS A 119 -0.63 10.82 -3.27
C LYS A 119 0.18 9.98 -4.26
N SER A 120 -0.20 10.01 -5.53
CA SER A 120 0.66 9.48 -6.60
C SER A 120 2.09 10.01 -6.47
N GLY A 121 3.08 9.11 -6.54
CA GLY A 121 4.50 9.43 -6.38
C GLY A 121 4.98 9.72 -4.95
N ALA A 122 4.08 9.87 -3.98
CA ALA A 122 4.43 10.07 -2.58
C ALA A 122 4.54 8.73 -1.83
N LYS A 123 5.21 8.76 -0.68
CA LYS A 123 5.37 7.59 0.18
C LYS A 123 4.18 7.41 1.14
N PRO A 124 3.76 6.17 1.45
CA PRO A 124 2.70 5.90 2.42
C PRO A 124 3.04 6.39 3.82
N SER A 125 2.08 7.04 4.48
CA SER A 125 2.17 7.40 5.90
C SER A 125 0.79 7.45 6.54
N GLY A 126 0.73 7.43 7.86
CA GLY A 126 -0.53 7.49 8.58
C GLY A 126 -0.42 7.14 10.04
N VAL A 127 -1.45 6.49 10.57
CA VAL A 127 -1.57 6.16 11.99
C VAL A 127 -2.03 4.73 12.15
N CYS A 128 -1.42 4.05 13.11
CA CYS A 128 -1.83 2.75 13.61
C CYS A 128 -2.29 2.90 15.08
N THR A 129 -3.41 2.29 15.44
CA THR A 129 -4.05 2.43 16.75
C THR A 129 -4.22 1.06 17.39
N ASP A 130 -3.74 0.89 18.61
CA ASP A 130 -3.92 -0.36 19.36
C ASP A 130 -5.33 -0.50 19.95
N GLN A 131 -5.60 -1.63 20.59
CA GLN A 131 -6.89 -1.91 21.24
C GLN A 131 -7.21 -0.99 22.43
N ALA A 132 -6.20 -0.32 23.01
CA ALA A 132 -6.38 0.68 24.06
C ALA A 132 -6.70 2.08 23.50
N GLY A 133 -6.66 2.24 22.17
CA GLY A 133 -6.88 3.52 21.50
C GLY A 133 -5.63 4.39 21.38
N THR A 134 -4.46 3.88 21.75
CA THR A 134 -3.18 4.60 21.62
C THR A 134 -2.81 4.71 20.15
N ALA A 135 -2.58 5.92 19.67
CA ALA A 135 -2.24 6.20 18.29
C ALA A 135 -0.72 6.31 18.09
N PHE A 136 -0.22 5.60 17.10
CA PHE A 136 1.20 5.59 16.71
C PHE A 136 1.34 6.07 15.26
N PRO A 137 2.04 7.19 15.00
CA PRO A 137 2.34 7.59 13.64
C PRO A 137 3.27 6.56 12.99
N VAL A 138 3.01 6.25 11.72
CA VAL A 138 3.82 5.33 10.91
C VAL A 138 4.11 5.94 9.55
N ARG A 139 5.29 5.66 9.02
CA ARG A 139 5.77 6.18 7.74
C ARG A 139 6.59 5.13 7.03
N PHE A 140 6.45 5.04 5.72
CA PHE A 140 7.15 4.09 4.89
C PHE A 140 7.96 4.80 3.79
N GLU A 141 8.99 4.15 3.27
CA GLU A 141 9.85 4.60 2.15
C GLU A 141 9.82 3.58 1.01
#